data_AF-A0A259SB54-F1
#
_entry.id   AF-A0A259SB54-F1
#
_cell.length_a   1.000
_cell.length_b   1.000
_cell.length_c   1.000
_cell.angle_alpha   90.00
_cell.angle_beta   90.00
_cell.angle_gamma   90.00
#
_symmetry.space_group_name_H-M   'P 1'
#
loop_
_entity.id
_entity.type
_entity.pdbx_description
1 polymer ?
#
loop_
_entity_poly.entity_id
_entity_poly.type
_entity_poly.pdbx_seq_one_letter_code
_entity_poly.pdbx_strand_id
1 'polypeptide(L)'
;MADGVFLERDGDLVAMSATVYDAESQLQELVARYPGLLAGQTDDGSPCQWLLVMREQGLAATEGGANQWSVDHLFVDQAGVPTIVEVKRASDTRIRREVVGQVLDYAANGVRYWSAERLRADLAARLGGMEAADEAVVDLQHRAGRQASVDDFWTSVEDNLRAGRLRLLFVADAIPETLRRIIEFLNEQMTQCEVLGVEVRQYQAGEHRVFSPTVYGRTTQSLRTKRQAVAPGTFEEVLASAAPDAREAEGRLELLASQQGWIVRTTPAARHYHLPDGRLLMRLYPGDGDGHFEFFLSALHDTGH
;
A
#
# COMPACT_ATOMS: atom_id res chain seq x y z
N MET A 1 -17.33 -29.30 3.47
CA MET A 1 -18.58 -29.38 2.68
C MET A 1 -18.26 -28.74 1.34
N ALA A 2 -18.60 -29.39 0.22
CA ALA A 2 -18.37 -28.79 -1.09
C ALA A 2 -19.38 -27.64 -1.25
N ASP A 3 -18.91 -26.41 -1.27
CA ASP A 3 -19.77 -25.26 -1.57
C ASP A 3 -20.30 -25.46 -3.00
N GLY A 4 -21.61 -25.66 -3.12
CA GLY A 4 -22.26 -25.85 -4.41
C GLY A 4 -22.30 -24.53 -5.16
N VAL A 5 -21.33 -24.29 -6.04
CA VAL A 5 -21.32 -23.13 -6.93
C VAL A 5 -21.98 -23.52 -8.25
N PHE A 6 -22.91 -22.70 -8.71
CA PHE A 6 -23.64 -22.89 -9.97
C PHE A 6 -23.56 -21.62 -10.81
N LEU A 7 -23.45 -21.78 -12.12
CA LEU A 7 -23.52 -20.70 -13.10
C LEU A 7 -24.84 -20.81 -13.87
N GLU A 8 -25.66 -19.76 -13.82
CA GLU A 8 -26.86 -19.68 -14.66
C GLU A 8 -26.47 -19.28 -16.09
N ARG A 9 -26.89 -20.08 -17.06
CA ARG A 9 -26.65 -19.85 -18.48
C ARG A 9 -27.87 -20.30 -19.27
N ASP A 10 -28.41 -19.39 -20.08
CA ASP A 10 -29.52 -19.68 -21.00
C ASP A 10 -30.76 -20.29 -20.29
N GLY A 11 -30.94 -19.98 -19.00
CA GLY A 11 -32.02 -20.51 -18.16
C GLY A 11 -31.72 -21.84 -17.44
N ASP A 12 -30.54 -22.42 -17.68
CA ASP A 12 -30.07 -23.65 -17.02
C ASP A 12 -28.99 -23.36 -15.97
N LEU A 13 -28.95 -24.17 -14.92
CA LEU A 13 -27.90 -24.12 -13.90
C LEU A 13 -26.79 -25.14 -14.19
N VAL A 14 -25.58 -24.63 -14.41
CA VAL A 14 -24.39 -25.46 -14.62
C VAL A 14 -23.63 -25.58 -13.30
N ALA A 15 -23.49 -26.81 -12.81
CA ALA A 15 -22.70 -27.10 -11.61
C ALA A 15 -21.21 -26.83 -11.87
N MET A 16 -20.59 -26.04 -11.00
CA MET A 16 -19.18 -25.69 -11.08
C MET A 16 -18.37 -26.53 -10.08
N SER A 17 -17.24 -27.09 -10.52
CA SER A 17 -16.36 -27.88 -9.65
C SER A 17 -15.23 -27.01 -9.12
N ALA A 18 -14.98 -27.04 -7.80
CA ALA A 18 -13.83 -26.37 -7.22
C ALA A 18 -12.53 -26.99 -7.75
N THR A 19 -11.60 -26.16 -8.21
CA THR A 19 -10.28 -26.60 -8.68
C THR A 19 -9.16 -25.86 -7.95
N VAL A 20 -8.01 -26.52 -7.80
CA VAL A 20 -6.80 -25.89 -7.26
C VAL A 20 -6.00 -25.25 -8.38
N TYR A 21 -5.15 -24.29 -8.04
CA TYR A 21 -4.20 -23.72 -9.01
C TYR A 21 -3.04 -24.68 -9.21
N ASP A 22 -2.52 -24.78 -10.44
CA ASP A 22 -1.39 -25.67 -10.75
C ASP A 22 -0.07 -25.09 -10.25
N ALA A 23 0.05 -23.75 -10.29
CA ALA A 23 1.24 -23.01 -9.90
C ALA A 23 0.87 -21.68 -9.22
N GLU A 24 1.75 -21.22 -8.32
CA GLU A 24 1.59 -19.94 -7.60
C GLU A 24 1.60 -18.76 -8.57
N SER A 25 2.40 -18.86 -9.62
CA SER A 25 2.49 -17.88 -10.70
C SER A 25 1.15 -17.61 -11.40
N GLN A 26 0.25 -18.61 -11.46
CA GLN A 26 -1.10 -18.42 -12.02
C GLN A 26 -1.93 -17.47 -11.15
N LEU A 27 -1.87 -17.64 -9.82
CA LEU A 27 -2.59 -16.78 -8.88
C LEU A 27 -1.95 -15.38 -8.81
N GLN A 28 -0.61 -15.31 -8.84
CA GLN A 28 0.13 -14.05 -8.95
C GLN A 28 -0.28 -13.26 -10.20
N GLU A 29 -0.27 -13.90 -11.38
CA GLU A 29 -0.68 -13.25 -12.63
C GLU A 29 -2.15 -12.82 -12.59
N LEU A 30 -3.02 -13.65 -12.02
CA LEU A 30 -4.44 -13.35 -11.87
C LEU A 30 -4.65 -12.10 -11.00
N VAL A 31 -3.96 -12.00 -9.85
CA VAL A 31 -4.02 -10.83 -8.96
C VAL A 31 -3.46 -9.59 -9.62
N ALA A 32 -2.34 -9.69 -10.34
CA ALA A 32 -1.75 -8.57 -11.07
C ALA A 32 -2.69 -8.02 -12.15
N ARG A 33 -3.36 -8.92 -12.88
CA ARG A 33 -4.26 -8.56 -13.99
C ARG A 33 -5.65 -8.14 -13.54
N TYR A 34 -6.14 -8.71 -12.44
CA TYR A 34 -7.45 -8.43 -11.87
C TYR A 34 -7.35 -8.10 -10.37
N PRO A 35 -6.80 -6.92 -10.01
CA PRO A 35 -6.58 -6.56 -8.61
C PRO A 35 -7.85 -6.50 -7.75
N GLY A 36 -9.02 -6.36 -8.39
CA GLY A 36 -10.33 -6.42 -7.71
C GLY A 36 -10.54 -7.73 -6.91
N LEU A 37 -9.81 -8.80 -7.23
CA LEU A 37 -9.80 -10.05 -6.47
C LEU A 37 -9.26 -9.89 -5.03
N LEU A 38 -8.47 -8.86 -4.75
CA LEU A 38 -7.99 -8.57 -3.40
C LEU A 38 -9.12 -8.09 -2.48
N ALA A 39 -10.28 -7.70 -3.04
CA ALA A 39 -11.51 -7.35 -2.32
C ALA A 39 -11.28 -6.39 -1.12
N GLY A 40 -10.34 -5.47 -1.25
CA GLY A 40 -10.03 -4.47 -0.23
C GLY A 40 -11.13 -3.43 -0.11
N GLN A 41 -11.23 -2.86 1.09
CA GLN A 41 -12.03 -1.67 1.37
C GLN A 41 -11.15 -0.66 2.10
N THR A 42 -11.33 0.61 1.77
CA THR A 42 -10.74 1.75 2.47
C THR A 42 -11.43 2.01 3.81
N ASP A 43 -10.87 2.93 4.60
CA ASP A 43 -11.37 3.28 5.94
C ASP A 43 -12.83 3.79 5.94
N ASP A 44 -13.27 4.39 4.85
CA ASP A 44 -14.64 4.86 4.63
C ASP A 44 -15.60 3.77 4.14
N GLY A 45 -15.12 2.54 3.96
CA GLY A 45 -15.90 1.39 3.50
C GLY A 45 -16.09 1.31 1.99
N SER A 46 -15.52 2.25 1.21
CA SER A 46 -15.55 2.16 -0.25
C SER A 46 -14.59 1.07 -0.76
N PRO A 47 -14.86 0.45 -1.93
CA PRO A 47 -13.95 -0.55 -2.51
C PRO A 47 -12.59 0.07 -2.85
N CYS A 48 -11.51 -0.61 -2.51
CA CYS A 48 -10.17 -0.22 -2.93
C CYS A 48 -10.06 -0.24 -4.46
N GLN A 49 -9.62 0.87 -5.03
CA GLN A 49 -9.08 0.93 -6.37
C GLN A 49 -7.59 0.67 -6.27
N TRP A 50 -7.08 -0.29 -7.04
CA TRP A 50 -5.70 -0.73 -6.92
C TRP A 50 -4.86 -0.24 -8.09
N LEU A 51 -3.66 0.24 -7.77
CA LEU A 51 -2.60 0.51 -8.74
C LEU A 51 -1.42 -0.40 -8.44
N LEU A 52 -1.14 -1.35 -9.34
CA LEU A 52 0.03 -2.21 -9.23
C LEU A 52 1.29 -1.37 -9.47
N VAL A 53 2.17 -1.26 -8.48
CA VAL A 53 3.44 -0.54 -8.62
C VAL A 53 4.53 -1.49 -9.07
N MET A 54 4.69 -2.61 -8.36
CA MET A 54 5.76 -3.58 -8.59
C MET A 54 5.19 -5.01 -8.64
N ARG A 55 5.78 -5.85 -9.51
CA ARG A 55 5.54 -7.30 -9.56
C ARG A 55 6.88 -8.04 -9.58
N GLU A 56 7.01 -9.11 -8.80
CA GLU A 56 8.17 -9.99 -8.89
C GLU A 56 8.03 -10.97 -10.06
N GLN A 57 8.67 -10.62 -11.16
CA GLN A 57 9.25 -11.53 -12.16
C GLN A 57 10.19 -10.81 -13.15
N GLY A 58 10.49 -9.51 -12.92
CA GLY A 58 11.28 -8.66 -13.82
C GLY A 58 12.51 -7.98 -13.20
N LEU A 59 12.84 -8.23 -11.92
CA LEU A 59 14.13 -7.82 -11.36
C LEU A 59 15.21 -8.78 -11.88
N ALA A 60 15.61 -8.58 -13.13
CA ALA A 60 16.91 -9.06 -13.59
C ALA A 60 17.96 -8.53 -12.61
N ALA A 61 18.73 -9.48 -12.06
CA ALA A 61 19.77 -9.26 -11.08
C ALA A 61 20.57 -7.98 -11.38
N THR A 62 20.40 -6.96 -10.55
CA THR A 62 21.42 -5.92 -10.42
C THR A 62 22.62 -6.55 -9.72
N GLU A 63 23.68 -6.76 -10.49
CA GLU A 63 25.00 -7.09 -9.96
C GLU A 63 25.44 -5.97 -9.01
N GLY A 64 25.49 -6.28 -7.71
CA GLY A 64 26.01 -5.36 -6.70
C GLY A 64 25.13 -5.18 -5.47
N GLY A 65 24.73 -6.29 -4.84
CA GLY A 65 24.42 -6.33 -3.40
C GLY A 65 23.12 -5.65 -2.95
N ALA A 66 22.00 -6.37 -3.06
CA ALA A 66 20.94 -6.50 -2.03
C ALA A 66 19.76 -7.29 -2.63
N ASN A 67 19.99 -8.56 -2.98
CA ASN A 67 18.96 -9.48 -3.44
C ASN A 67 18.14 -10.06 -2.27
N GLN A 68 17.84 -9.26 -1.24
CA GLN A 68 17.44 -9.80 0.07
C GLN A 68 15.93 -9.71 0.36
N TRP A 69 15.16 -8.98 -0.46
CA TRP A 69 13.71 -8.78 -0.25
C TRP A 69 12.97 -8.82 -1.57
N SER A 70 12.06 -9.78 -1.71
CA SER A 70 11.38 -10.08 -2.96
C SER A 70 9.88 -10.26 -2.68
N VAL A 71 9.11 -9.20 -2.95
CA VAL A 71 7.67 -9.17 -2.72
C VAL A 71 6.96 -9.49 -4.02
N ASP A 72 6.03 -10.44 -4.01
CA ASP A 72 5.29 -10.82 -5.22
C ASP A 72 4.61 -9.62 -5.89
N HIS A 73 3.89 -8.81 -5.11
CA HIS A 73 3.30 -7.55 -5.59
C HIS A 73 3.29 -6.44 -4.55
N LEU A 74 3.52 -5.21 -5.02
CA LEU A 74 3.26 -3.99 -4.26
C LEU A 74 2.21 -3.18 -5.00
N PHE A 75 1.10 -2.89 -4.33
CA PHE A 75 0.03 -2.03 -4.80
C PHE A 75 -0.03 -0.74 -3.98
N VAL A 76 -0.66 0.28 -4.53
CA VAL A 76 -1.11 1.47 -3.80
C VAL A 76 -2.58 1.69 -4.13
N ASP A 77 -3.37 2.07 -3.13
CA ASP A 77 -4.80 2.40 -3.31
C ASP A 77 -5.06 3.90 -3.51
N GLN A 78 -6.31 4.28 -3.77
CA GLN A 78 -6.70 5.68 -4.02
C GLN A 78 -6.43 6.64 -2.83
N ALA A 79 -6.25 6.11 -1.62
CA ALA A 79 -5.90 6.89 -0.43
C ALA A 79 -4.37 6.98 -0.25
N GLY A 80 -3.60 6.43 -1.18
CA GLY A 80 -2.16 6.36 -1.10
C GLY A 80 -1.66 5.30 -0.12
N VAL A 81 -2.48 4.31 0.29
CA VAL A 81 -2.04 3.30 1.27
C VAL A 81 -1.27 2.19 0.53
N PRO A 82 0.02 1.96 0.83
CA PRO A 82 0.78 0.87 0.26
C PRO A 82 0.24 -0.48 0.72
N THR A 83 0.15 -1.43 -0.21
CA THR A 83 -0.36 -2.77 0.04
C THR A 83 0.62 -3.81 -0.49
N ILE A 84 1.22 -4.56 0.41
CA ILE A 84 2.17 -5.63 0.16
C ILE A 84 1.37 -6.92 0.06
N VAL A 85 1.54 -7.65 -1.04
CA VAL A 85 0.78 -8.86 -1.33
C VAL A 85 1.74 -10.01 -1.50
N GLU A 86 1.62 -11.00 -0.62
CA GLU A 86 2.35 -12.26 -0.71
C GLU A 86 1.38 -13.36 -1.14
N VAL A 87 1.70 -14.04 -2.24
CA VAL A 87 0.86 -15.06 -2.84
C VAL A 87 1.44 -16.44 -2.54
N LYS A 88 0.60 -17.37 -2.09
CA LYS A 88 0.99 -18.76 -1.82
C LYS A 88 -0.08 -19.75 -2.21
N ARG A 89 0.31 -20.99 -2.51
CA ARG A 89 -0.63 -22.11 -2.70
C ARG A 89 -0.87 -22.86 -1.41
N ALA A 90 -2.10 -23.26 -1.12
CA ALA A 90 -2.50 -24.03 0.06
C ALA A 90 -1.74 -25.34 0.27
N SER A 91 -1.22 -25.94 -0.82
CA SER A 91 -0.38 -27.14 -0.77
C SER A 91 1.03 -26.86 -0.20
N ASP A 92 1.42 -25.59 -0.10
CA ASP A 92 2.66 -25.19 0.55
C ASP A 92 2.52 -25.26 2.08
N THR A 93 2.96 -26.38 2.64
CA THR A 93 2.98 -26.61 4.10
C THR A 93 3.86 -25.61 4.88
N ARG A 94 4.69 -24.80 4.19
CA ARG A 94 5.55 -23.76 4.79
C ARG A 94 4.84 -22.42 4.98
N ILE A 95 3.65 -22.24 4.39
CA ILE A 95 2.81 -21.03 4.50
C ILE A 95 2.73 -20.48 5.94
N ARG A 96 2.74 -21.35 6.95
CA ARG A 96 2.44 -20.94 8.33
C ARG A 96 3.47 -20.01 8.98
N ARG A 97 4.77 -20.19 8.73
CA ARG A 97 5.83 -19.48 9.49
C ARG A 97 6.74 -18.63 8.62
N GLU A 98 7.04 -19.12 7.43
CA GLU A 98 7.94 -18.44 6.50
C GLU A 98 7.31 -17.14 5.98
N VAL A 99 6.05 -17.25 5.54
CA VAL A 99 5.30 -16.15 4.92
C VAL A 99 4.94 -15.05 5.93
N VAL A 100 4.58 -15.42 7.16
CA VAL A 100 4.36 -14.43 8.22
C VAL A 100 5.67 -13.70 8.55
N GLY A 101 6.79 -14.44 8.62
CA GLY A 101 8.11 -13.85 8.83
C GLY A 101 8.49 -12.88 7.72
N GLN A 102 8.34 -13.27 6.45
CA GLN A 102 8.62 -12.44 5.28
C GLN A 102 7.77 -11.16 5.27
N VAL A 103 6.46 -11.30 5.48
CA VAL A 103 5.53 -10.18 5.44
C VAL A 103 5.76 -9.20 6.60
N LEU A 104 6.10 -9.71 7.79
CA LEU A 104 6.51 -8.86 8.90
C LEU A 104 7.88 -8.21 8.68
N ASP A 105 8.80 -8.92 8.03
CA ASP A 105 10.11 -8.36 7.65
C ASP A 105 9.91 -7.19 6.68
N TYR A 106 8.99 -7.31 5.72
CA TYR A 106 8.59 -6.21 4.84
C TYR A 106 7.95 -5.04 5.58
N ALA A 107 7.04 -5.31 6.53
CA ALA A 107 6.42 -4.25 7.31
C ALA A 107 7.43 -3.50 8.19
N ALA A 108 8.38 -4.23 8.78
CA ALA A 108 9.36 -3.67 9.71
C ALA A 108 10.53 -2.97 9.00
N ASN A 109 10.98 -3.50 7.86
CA ASN A 109 12.17 -3.01 7.15
C ASN A 109 11.83 -2.29 5.86
N GLY A 110 10.78 -2.68 5.16
CA GLY A 110 10.42 -2.15 3.84
C GLY A 110 10.08 -0.66 3.84
N VAL A 111 9.50 -0.14 4.92
CA VAL A 111 9.27 1.32 5.10
C VAL A 111 10.57 2.13 5.00
N ARG A 112 11.72 1.54 5.36
CA ARG A 112 13.04 2.21 5.22
C ARG A 112 13.56 2.21 3.79
N TYR A 113 13.07 1.30 2.94
CA TYR A 113 13.57 1.11 1.57
C TYR A 113 12.60 1.61 0.48
N TRP A 114 11.32 1.76 0.80
CA TRP A 114 10.30 2.33 -0.06
C TRP A 114 10.06 3.79 0.32
N SER A 115 10.50 4.70 -0.55
CA SER A 115 10.01 6.08 -0.59
C SER A 115 8.98 6.22 -1.71
N ALA A 116 8.10 7.21 -1.61
CA ALA A 116 7.16 7.56 -2.68
C ALA A 116 7.88 7.83 -4.01
N GLU A 117 9.06 8.44 -3.97
CA GLU A 117 9.89 8.66 -5.16
C GLU A 117 10.30 7.34 -5.82
N ARG A 118 10.76 6.37 -5.02
CA ARG A 118 11.14 5.06 -5.53
C ARG A 118 9.93 4.31 -6.09
N LEU A 119 8.81 4.31 -5.37
CA LEU A 119 7.57 3.67 -5.85
C LEU A 119 7.07 4.31 -7.15
N ARG A 120 7.18 5.64 -7.30
CA ARG A 120 6.87 6.34 -8.56
C ARG A 120 7.81 5.91 -9.69
N ALA A 121 9.10 5.79 -9.41
CA ALA A 121 10.08 5.32 -10.38
C ALA A 121 9.85 3.86 -10.80
N ASP A 122 9.53 2.97 -9.86
CA ASP A 122 9.20 1.57 -10.13
C ASP A 122 7.93 1.44 -10.98
N LEU A 123 6.90 2.25 -10.67
CA LEU A 123 5.69 2.33 -11.49
C LEU A 123 6.00 2.81 -12.90
N ALA A 124 6.82 3.86 -13.05
CA ALA A 124 7.23 4.39 -14.34
C ALA A 124 8.02 3.36 -15.15
N ALA A 125 8.96 2.64 -14.53
CA ALA A 125 9.70 1.56 -15.17
C ALA A 125 8.75 0.45 -15.69
N ARG A 126 7.73 0.10 -14.90
CA ARG A 126 6.72 -0.90 -15.28
C ARG A 126 5.81 -0.44 -16.42
N LEU A 127 5.47 0.84 -16.47
CA LEU A 127 4.53 1.41 -17.45
C LEU A 127 5.21 2.03 -18.69
N GLY A 128 6.54 2.16 -18.68
CA GLY A 128 7.32 2.65 -19.82
C GLY A 128 7.65 4.15 -19.77
N GLY A 129 7.49 4.82 -18.63
CA GLY A 129 7.89 6.22 -18.44
C GLY A 129 7.11 6.95 -17.33
N MET A 130 7.59 8.14 -16.95
CA MET A 130 6.93 8.97 -15.92
C MET A 130 5.56 9.47 -16.37
N GLU A 131 5.38 9.80 -17.66
CA GLU A 131 4.09 10.26 -18.19
C GLU A 131 3.00 9.19 -18.04
N ALA A 132 3.29 7.94 -18.42
CA ALA A 132 2.37 6.82 -18.25
C ALA A 132 2.08 6.49 -16.77
N ALA A 133 3.05 6.71 -15.87
CA ALA A 133 2.83 6.57 -14.43
C ALA A 133 1.89 7.64 -13.88
N ASP A 134 2.07 8.89 -14.30
CA ASP A 134 1.23 10.01 -13.88
C ASP A 134 -0.21 9.85 -14.42
N GLU A 135 -0.38 9.43 -15.67
CA GLU A 135 -1.68 9.06 -16.24
C GLU A 135 -2.38 7.96 -15.44
N ALA A 136 -1.65 6.90 -15.05
CA ALA A 136 -2.22 5.81 -14.26
C ALA A 136 -2.69 6.27 -12.88
N VAL A 137 -2.01 7.24 -12.26
CA VAL A 137 -2.44 7.89 -11.00
C VAL A 137 -3.69 8.73 -11.23
N VAL A 138 -3.75 9.52 -12.30
CA VAL A 138 -4.95 10.31 -12.65
C VAL A 138 -6.15 9.39 -12.86
N ASP A 139 -5.98 8.31 -13.61
CA ASP A 139 -7.01 7.30 -13.85
C ASP A 139 -7.48 6.62 -12.55
N LEU A 140 -6.55 6.30 -11.64
CA LEU A 140 -6.87 5.75 -10.32
C LEU A 140 -7.78 6.72 -9.55
N GLN A 141 -7.40 7.99 -9.47
CA GLN A 141 -8.16 9.01 -8.72
C GLN A 141 -9.53 9.26 -9.37
N HIS A 142 -9.60 9.28 -10.70
CA HIS A 142 -10.86 9.44 -11.43
C HIS A 142 -11.82 8.28 -11.16
N ARG A 143 -11.35 7.01 -11.22
CA ARG A 143 -12.17 5.84 -10.87
C ARG A 143 -12.65 5.87 -9.42
N ALA A 144 -11.88 6.46 -8.52
CA ALA A 144 -12.24 6.64 -7.13
C ALA A 144 -13.14 7.89 -6.87
N GLY A 145 -13.44 8.70 -7.89
CA GLY A 145 -14.19 9.95 -7.73
C GLY A 145 -13.46 11.02 -6.91
N ARG A 146 -12.12 10.97 -6.86
CA ARG A 146 -11.27 11.90 -6.10
C ARG A 146 -10.65 12.93 -7.03
N GLN A 147 -10.48 14.15 -6.51
CA GLN A 147 -9.78 15.24 -7.19
C GLN A 147 -8.49 15.56 -6.43
N ALA A 148 -7.47 14.73 -6.65
CA ALA A 148 -6.13 14.97 -6.11
C ALA A 148 -5.15 15.06 -7.28
N SER A 149 -4.18 15.96 -7.18
CA SER A 149 -3.08 16.00 -8.14
C SER A 149 -2.17 14.78 -7.97
N VAL A 150 -1.35 14.49 -8.98
CA VAL A 150 -0.35 13.41 -8.92
C VAL A 150 0.63 13.64 -7.76
N ASP A 151 1.04 14.88 -7.53
CA ASP A 151 1.96 15.22 -6.44
C ASP A 151 1.30 15.07 -5.05
N ASP A 152 0.03 15.45 -4.91
CA ASP A 152 -0.72 15.23 -3.65
C ASP A 152 -0.91 13.73 -3.38
N PHE A 153 -1.12 12.92 -4.42
CA PHE A 153 -1.19 11.46 -4.30
C PHE A 153 0.13 10.88 -3.78
N TRP A 154 1.26 11.17 -4.41
CA TRP A 154 2.56 10.66 -3.97
C TRP A 154 2.98 11.20 -2.61
N THR A 155 2.56 12.42 -2.27
CA THR A 155 2.69 12.96 -0.90
C THR A 155 1.91 12.11 0.10
N SER A 156 0.67 11.73 -0.22
CA SER A 156 -0.14 10.85 0.63
C SER A 156 0.48 9.46 0.78
N VAL A 157 1.13 8.95 -0.27
CA VAL A 157 1.88 7.68 -0.22
C VAL A 157 3.06 7.77 0.75
N GLU A 158 3.85 8.84 0.67
CA GLU A 158 4.97 9.07 1.59
C GLU A 158 4.48 9.17 3.04
N ASP A 159 3.45 9.97 3.29
CA ASP A 159 2.89 10.15 4.63
C ASP A 159 2.38 8.83 5.23
N ASN A 160 1.74 7.98 4.41
CA ASN A 160 1.30 6.66 4.85
C ASN A 160 2.47 5.71 5.13
N LEU A 161 3.50 5.68 4.28
CA LEU A 161 4.71 4.88 4.53
C LEU A 161 5.35 5.28 5.86
N ARG A 162 5.58 6.58 6.08
CA ARG A 162 6.20 7.15 7.29
C ARG A 162 5.40 6.86 8.55
N ALA A 163 4.06 6.97 8.46
CA ALA A 163 3.18 6.65 9.57
C ALA A 163 3.05 5.14 9.84
N GLY A 164 3.70 4.27 9.05
CA GLY A 164 3.53 2.82 9.12
C GLY A 164 2.12 2.37 8.70
N ARG A 165 1.38 3.23 8.00
CA ARG A 165 0.05 2.96 7.47
C ARG A 165 0.15 2.18 6.17
N LEU A 166 0.19 0.87 6.31
CA LEU A 166 0.33 -0.06 5.19
C LEU A 166 -0.55 -1.29 5.39
N ARG A 167 -0.82 -2.00 4.30
CA ARG A 167 -1.63 -3.22 4.29
C ARG A 167 -0.79 -4.41 3.87
N LEU A 168 -0.93 -5.49 4.62
CA LEU A 168 -0.29 -6.77 4.39
C LEU A 168 -1.36 -7.78 3.99
N LEU A 169 -1.31 -8.28 2.76
CA LEU A 169 -2.24 -9.25 2.23
C LEU A 169 -1.57 -10.60 2.02
N PHE A 170 -2.10 -11.62 2.68
CA PHE A 170 -1.78 -13.02 2.41
C PHE A 170 -2.80 -13.58 1.41
N VAL A 171 -2.40 -13.89 0.20
CA VAL A 171 -3.30 -14.40 -0.85
C VAL A 171 -3.04 -15.87 -1.10
N ALA A 172 -4.09 -16.68 -1.05
CA ALA A 172 -3.99 -18.11 -1.37
C ALA A 172 -5.28 -18.66 -1.98
N ASP A 173 -5.22 -19.86 -2.54
CA ASP A 173 -6.39 -20.61 -3.01
C ASP A 173 -7.17 -21.24 -1.84
N ALA A 174 -6.48 -21.60 -0.77
CA ALA A 174 -7.07 -21.89 0.53
C ALA A 174 -6.14 -21.44 1.67
N ILE A 175 -6.67 -20.67 2.61
CA ILE A 175 -5.95 -20.21 3.80
C ILE A 175 -6.24 -21.17 4.96
N PRO A 176 -5.23 -21.88 5.52
CA PRO A 176 -5.45 -22.77 6.65
C PRO A 176 -5.97 -22.03 7.88
N GLU A 177 -6.84 -22.67 8.67
CA GLU A 177 -7.43 -22.07 9.89
C GLU A 177 -6.36 -21.50 10.85
N THR A 178 -5.22 -22.17 10.98
CA THR A 178 -4.13 -21.68 11.81
C THR A 178 -3.52 -20.37 11.32
N LEU A 179 -3.42 -20.16 10.00
CA LEU A 179 -2.93 -18.89 9.45
C LEU A 179 -4.00 -17.81 9.62
N ARG A 180 -5.28 -18.14 9.41
CA ARG A 180 -6.40 -17.19 9.67
C ARG A 180 -6.35 -16.63 11.08
N ARG A 181 -6.14 -17.48 12.10
CA ARG A 181 -6.01 -17.05 13.50
C ARG A 181 -4.80 -16.13 13.74
N ILE A 182 -3.68 -16.37 13.04
CA ILE A 182 -2.50 -15.49 13.14
C ILE A 182 -2.80 -14.13 12.51
N ILE A 183 -3.41 -14.12 11.32
CA ILE A 183 -3.81 -12.90 10.62
C ILE A 183 -4.76 -12.07 11.49
N GLU A 184 -5.79 -12.70 12.05
CA GLU A 184 -6.76 -12.04 12.95
C GLU A 184 -6.06 -11.46 14.18
N PHE A 185 -5.21 -12.24 14.85
CA PHE A 185 -4.45 -11.77 16.00
C PHE A 185 -3.56 -10.56 15.66
N LEU A 186 -2.79 -10.62 14.57
CA LEU A 186 -1.94 -9.52 14.14
C LEU A 186 -2.76 -8.26 13.83
N ASN A 187 -3.86 -8.40 13.10
CA ASN A 187 -4.72 -7.29 12.71
C ASN A 187 -5.45 -6.63 13.90
N GLU A 188 -5.65 -7.38 14.99
CA GLU A 188 -6.21 -6.84 16.24
C GLU A 188 -5.17 -6.11 17.09
N GLN A 189 -3.89 -6.50 17.01
CA GLN A 189 -2.81 -5.86 17.77
C GLN A 189 -2.20 -4.65 17.02
N MET A 190 -2.23 -4.65 15.69
CA MET A 190 -1.67 -3.57 14.88
C MET A 190 -2.69 -2.43 14.70
N THR A 191 -2.26 -1.21 15.02
CA THR A 191 -3.10 -0.01 14.97
C THR A 191 -3.00 0.74 13.63
N GLN A 192 -1.79 0.87 13.10
CA GLN A 192 -1.53 1.58 11.83
C GLN A 192 -1.47 0.64 10.63
N CYS A 193 -1.10 -0.63 10.84
CA CYS A 193 -0.97 -1.62 9.78
C CYS A 193 -2.21 -2.54 9.72
N GLU A 194 -2.71 -2.80 8.51
CA GLU A 194 -3.75 -3.80 8.28
C GLU A 194 -3.16 -5.13 7.86
N VAL A 195 -3.55 -6.23 8.50
CA VAL A 195 -3.13 -7.58 8.14
C VAL A 195 -4.36 -8.39 7.75
N LEU A 196 -4.47 -8.79 6.49
CA LEU A 196 -5.63 -9.51 5.97
C LEU A 196 -5.22 -10.76 5.19
N GLY A 197 -6.11 -11.73 5.16
CA GLY A 197 -5.99 -12.90 4.28
C GLY A 197 -7.03 -12.81 3.16
N VAL A 198 -6.66 -13.11 1.94
CA VAL A 198 -7.59 -13.21 0.81
C VAL A 198 -7.50 -14.61 0.21
N GLU A 199 -8.58 -15.37 0.36
CA GLU A 199 -8.71 -16.68 -0.26
C GLU A 199 -9.42 -16.53 -1.60
N VAL A 200 -8.73 -16.81 -2.71
CA VAL A 200 -9.29 -16.74 -4.06
C VAL A 200 -9.54 -18.16 -4.55
N ARG A 201 -10.76 -18.65 -4.38
CA ARG A 201 -11.15 -19.97 -4.90
C ARG A 201 -11.51 -19.88 -6.37
N GLN A 202 -11.13 -20.89 -7.15
CA GLN A 202 -11.60 -21.03 -8.53
C GLN A 202 -12.53 -22.23 -8.68
N TYR A 203 -13.51 -22.08 -9.56
CA TYR A 203 -14.44 -23.12 -9.93
C TYR A 203 -14.50 -23.21 -11.46
N GLN A 204 -14.60 -24.42 -11.99
CA GLN A 204 -14.58 -24.67 -13.44
C GLN A 204 -15.74 -25.56 -13.89
N ALA A 205 -16.29 -25.25 -15.07
CA ALA A 205 -17.23 -26.10 -15.79
C ALA A 205 -17.07 -25.88 -17.31
N GLY A 206 -16.46 -26.86 -18.00
CA GLY A 206 -16.09 -26.70 -19.41
C GLY A 206 -15.12 -25.52 -19.58
N GLU A 207 -15.48 -24.57 -20.47
CA GLU A 207 -14.69 -23.36 -20.73
C GLU A 207 -14.90 -22.24 -19.69
N HIS A 208 -15.88 -22.38 -18.80
CA HIS A 208 -16.24 -21.33 -17.84
C HIS A 208 -15.42 -21.44 -16.57
N ARG A 209 -14.92 -20.29 -16.09
CA ARG A 209 -14.20 -20.16 -14.83
C ARG A 209 -14.83 -19.07 -13.97
N VAL A 210 -15.04 -19.38 -12.69
CA VAL A 210 -15.55 -18.45 -11.68
C VAL A 210 -14.51 -18.32 -10.58
N PHE A 211 -14.19 -17.09 -10.19
CA PHE A 211 -13.29 -16.78 -9.07
C PHE A 211 -14.10 -16.17 -7.93
N SER A 212 -13.94 -16.70 -6.73
CA SER A 212 -14.64 -16.25 -5.53
C SER A 212 -13.63 -15.84 -4.45
N PRO A 213 -13.36 -14.53 -4.30
CA PRO A 213 -12.50 -14.03 -3.23
C PRO A 213 -13.25 -13.98 -1.90
N THR A 214 -12.58 -14.39 -0.82
CA THR A 214 -13.06 -14.29 0.57
C THR A 214 -11.99 -13.62 1.42
N VAL A 215 -12.36 -12.56 2.14
CA VAL A 215 -11.43 -11.81 2.99
C VAL A 215 -11.54 -12.25 4.45
N TYR A 216 -10.39 -12.50 5.08
CA TYR A 216 -10.22 -12.83 6.49
C TYR A 216 -9.43 -11.73 7.22
N GLY A 217 -9.57 -11.68 8.55
CA GLY A 217 -8.87 -10.71 9.40
C GLY A 217 -9.66 -9.43 9.71
N ARG A 218 -10.74 -9.11 8.98
CA ARG A 218 -11.62 -7.95 9.30
C ARG A 218 -12.60 -8.32 10.43
N THR A 219 -12.15 -8.28 11.68
CA THR A 219 -13.02 -8.49 12.85
C THR A 219 -13.66 -7.17 13.31
N THR A 220 -14.78 -7.24 14.03
CA THR A 220 -15.38 -6.04 14.65
C THR A 220 -14.38 -5.34 15.59
N GLN A 221 -13.52 -6.10 16.26
CA GLN A 221 -12.48 -5.59 17.15
C GLN A 221 -11.35 -4.89 16.38
N SER A 222 -10.87 -5.47 15.28
CA SER A 222 -9.85 -4.80 14.44
C SER A 222 -10.39 -3.49 13.87
N LEU A 223 -11.66 -3.46 13.43
CA LEU A 223 -12.29 -2.24 12.92
C LEU A 223 -12.42 -1.15 14.00
N ARG A 224 -12.75 -1.53 15.25
CA ARG A 224 -12.80 -0.58 16.37
C ARG A 224 -11.42 -0.04 16.74
N THR A 225 -10.43 -0.90 16.83
CA THR A 225 -9.04 -0.53 17.16
C THR A 225 -8.47 0.44 16.12
N LYS A 226 -8.67 0.15 14.84
CA LYS A 226 -8.27 1.04 13.75
C LYS A 226 -9.02 2.36 13.78
N ARG A 227 -10.35 2.37 13.95
CA ARG A 227 -11.12 3.61 14.06
C ARG A 227 -10.73 4.47 15.27
N GLN A 228 -10.28 3.86 16.36
CA GLN A 228 -9.75 4.57 17.53
C GLN A 228 -8.32 5.10 17.32
N ALA A 229 -7.50 4.40 16.53
CA ALA A 229 -6.18 4.84 16.14
C ALA A 229 -6.18 5.91 15.03
N VAL A 230 -7.26 6.01 14.25
CA VAL A 230 -7.46 6.95 13.12
C VAL A 230 -7.92 8.35 13.57
N ALA A 231 -7.75 8.71 14.84
CA ALA A 231 -7.52 10.11 15.18
C ALA A 231 -6.00 10.33 15.10
N PRO A 232 -5.41 10.60 13.91
CA PRO A 232 -4.02 11.03 13.90
C PRO A 232 -3.98 12.28 14.77
N GLY A 233 -3.04 12.33 15.71
CA GLY A 233 -2.82 13.56 16.44
C GLY A 233 -2.60 14.70 15.45
N THR A 234 -2.95 15.93 15.83
CA THR A 234 -2.64 17.06 14.94
C THR A 234 -1.13 17.13 14.74
N PHE A 235 -0.67 17.77 13.67
CA PHE A 235 0.76 18.00 13.46
C PHE A 235 1.42 18.60 14.72
N GLU A 236 0.70 19.49 15.39
CA GLU A 236 1.13 20.14 16.64
C GLU A 236 1.31 19.14 17.79
N GLU A 237 0.47 18.11 17.89
CA GLU A 237 0.63 17.03 18.88
C GLU A 237 1.85 16.16 18.56
N VAL A 238 2.06 15.82 17.28
CA VAL A 238 3.24 15.07 16.83
C VAL A 238 4.50 15.89 17.10
N LEU A 239 4.52 17.16 16.68
CA LEU A 239 5.63 18.09 16.90
C LEU A 239 5.92 18.28 18.38
N ALA A 240 4.91 18.41 19.24
CA ALA A 240 5.09 18.55 20.68
C ALA A 240 5.80 17.36 21.32
N SER A 241 5.58 16.15 20.78
CA SER A 241 6.24 14.91 21.21
C SER A 241 7.62 14.68 20.59
N ALA A 242 7.99 15.45 19.58
CA ALA A 242 9.24 15.29 18.83
C ALA A 242 10.49 15.74 19.59
N ALA A 243 11.66 15.33 19.08
CA ALA A 243 12.96 15.74 19.59
C ALA A 243 13.07 17.29 19.67
N PRO A 244 13.80 17.84 20.67
CA PRO A 244 13.97 19.29 20.82
C PRO A 244 14.49 19.97 19.54
N ASP A 245 15.43 19.32 18.85
CA ASP A 245 16.04 19.85 17.64
C ASP A 245 15.03 19.94 16.48
N ALA A 246 14.16 18.94 16.32
CA ALA A 246 13.09 18.95 15.33
C ALA A 246 12.11 20.09 15.57
N ARG A 247 11.75 20.34 16.85
CA ARG A 247 10.87 21.46 17.25
C ARG A 247 11.51 22.81 17.01
N GLU A 248 12.79 22.96 17.34
CA GLU A 248 13.51 24.20 17.10
C GLU A 248 13.67 24.49 15.60
N ALA A 249 14.01 23.47 14.82
CA ALA A 249 14.11 23.58 13.37
C ALA A 249 12.77 23.96 12.74
N GLU A 250 11.65 23.35 13.15
CA GLU A 250 10.31 23.71 12.70
C GLU A 250 10.01 25.20 12.94
N GLY A 251 10.22 25.69 14.17
CA GLY A 251 9.94 27.10 14.48
C GLY A 251 10.82 28.08 13.68
N ARG A 252 12.07 27.71 13.38
CA ARG A 252 12.96 28.50 12.51
C ARG A 252 12.47 28.48 11.06
N LEU A 253 11.99 27.35 10.58
CA LEU A 253 11.48 27.18 9.22
C LEU A 253 10.15 27.90 9.02
N GLU A 254 9.26 27.89 10.01
CA GLU A 254 8.02 28.66 9.98
C GLU A 254 8.29 30.18 9.93
N LEU A 255 9.25 30.65 10.73
CA LEU A 255 9.69 32.05 10.67
C LEU A 255 10.27 32.40 9.29
N LEU A 256 11.13 31.54 8.75
CA LEU A 256 11.73 31.74 7.43
C LEU A 256 10.66 31.72 6.33
N ALA A 257 9.70 30.80 6.40
CA ALA A 257 8.60 30.71 5.46
C ALA A 257 7.77 31.99 5.44
N SER A 258 7.46 32.55 6.61
CA SER A 258 6.78 33.84 6.74
C SER A 258 7.58 34.99 6.09
N GLN A 259 8.90 35.02 6.29
CA GLN A 259 9.77 36.06 5.74
C GLN A 259 9.91 35.99 4.22
N GLN A 260 9.97 34.77 3.67
CA GLN A 260 10.20 34.51 2.25
C GLN A 260 8.91 34.31 1.43
N GLY A 261 7.74 34.38 2.08
CA GLY A 261 6.45 34.17 1.44
C GLY A 261 6.22 32.73 0.97
N TRP A 262 6.84 31.76 1.63
CA TRP A 262 6.65 30.34 1.31
C TRP A 262 5.25 29.88 1.68
N ILE A 263 4.71 28.96 0.89
CA ILE A 263 3.41 28.34 1.15
C ILE A 263 3.64 27.13 2.05
N VAL A 264 3.02 27.14 3.23
CA VAL A 264 3.09 26.03 4.19
C VAL A 264 1.82 25.19 4.07
N ARG A 265 1.98 23.88 3.85
CA ARG A 265 0.90 22.90 3.91
C ARG A 265 1.17 21.93 5.06
N THR A 266 0.14 21.60 5.81
CA THR A 266 0.26 20.72 6.98
C THR A 266 -0.59 19.47 6.76
N THR A 267 0.02 18.31 6.98
CA THR A 267 -0.68 17.03 7.17
C THR A 267 -0.52 16.62 8.63
N PRO A 268 -1.29 15.65 9.14
CA PRO A 268 -1.12 15.21 10.53
C PRO A 268 0.29 14.72 10.85
N ALA A 269 1.01 14.18 9.86
CA ALA A 269 2.35 13.62 10.03
C ALA A 269 3.49 14.59 9.67
N ALA A 270 3.22 15.64 8.89
CA ALA A 270 4.26 16.42 8.25
C ALA A 270 3.90 17.88 7.98
N ARG A 271 4.95 18.70 7.79
CA ARG A 271 4.83 20.08 7.30
C ARG A 271 5.63 20.24 6.02
N HIS A 272 4.96 20.71 4.99
CA HIS A 272 5.50 20.89 3.65
C HIS A 272 5.69 22.37 3.39
N TYR A 273 6.90 22.73 2.98
CA TYR A 273 7.29 24.09 2.67
C TYR A 273 7.47 24.19 1.16
N HIS A 274 6.68 25.05 0.54
CA HIS A 274 6.71 25.31 -0.89
C HIS A 274 7.18 26.73 -1.16
N LEU A 275 7.92 26.91 -2.24
CA LEU A 275 8.25 28.23 -2.76
C LEU A 275 6.98 29.02 -3.14
N PRO A 276 7.05 30.35 -3.30
CA PRO A 276 5.90 31.17 -3.66
C PRO A 276 5.25 30.76 -5.01
N ASP A 277 6.01 30.11 -5.89
CA ASP A 277 5.55 29.57 -7.17
C ASP A 277 4.87 28.19 -7.04
N GLY A 278 4.77 27.63 -5.83
CA GLY A 278 4.12 26.37 -5.51
C GLY A 278 5.04 25.14 -5.53
N ARG A 279 6.30 25.27 -6.00
CA ARG A 279 7.24 24.15 -6.00
C ARG A 279 7.59 23.70 -4.59
N LEU A 280 7.60 22.40 -4.35
CA LEU A 280 7.99 21.83 -3.06
C LEU A 280 9.49 22.07 -2.82
N LEU A 281 9.84 22.73 -1.73
CA LEU A 281 11.22 22.98 -1.32
C LEU A 281 11.69 21.94 -0.31
N MET A 282 10.86 21.67 0.69
CA MET A 282 11.24 20.83 1.81
C MET A 282 10.02 20.21 2.51
N ARG A 283 10.21 19.03 3.08
CA ARG A 283 9.28 18.41 4.02
C ARG A 283 9.95 18.16 5.36
N LEU A 284 9.18 18.34 6.42
CA LEU A 284 9.54 18.02 7.80
C LEU A 284 8.60 16.97 8.35
N TYR A 285 9.17 15.88 8.85
CA TYR A 285 8.49 14.81 9.57
C TYR A 285 9.01 14.77 11.02
N PRO A 286 8.34 15.46 11.96
CA PRO A 286 8.87 15.62 13.31
C PRO A 286 8.78 14.35 14.15
N GLY A 287 7.85 13.44 13.83
CA GLY A 287 7.68 12.17 14.54
C GLY A 287 8.69 11.07 14.16
N ASP A 288 9.51 11.28 13.14
CA ASP A 288 10.42 10.27 12.58
C ASP A 288 11.80 10.37 13.24
N GLY A 289 12.11 9.48 14.19
CA GLY A 289 13.40 9.46 14.90
C GLY A 289 13.68 10.77 15.66
N ASP A 290 14.80 11.42 15.34
CA ASP A 290 15.19 12.73 15.89
C ASP A 290 14.60 13.92 15.09
N GLY A 291 13.66 13.65 14.17
CA GLY A 291 13.13 14.58 13.18
C GLY A 291 13.79 14.38 11.83
N HIS A 292 12.99 14.10 10.80
CA HIS A 292 13.47 13.86 9.43
C HIS A 292 13.14 15.05 8.52
N PHE A 293 14.12 15.44 7.71
CA PHE A 293 14.02 16.53 6.74
C PHE A 293 14.33 16.03 5.34
N GLU A 294 13.47 16.37 4.39
CA GLU A 294 13.69 16.09 2.97
C GLU A 294 13.80 17.40 2.22
N PHE A 295 14.90 17.59 1.49
CA PHE A 295 15.16 18.77 0.68
C PHE A 295 15.07 18.43 -0.80
N PHE A 296 14.22 19.14 -1.53
CA PHE A 296 13.99 18.94 -2.96
C PHE A 296 14.87 19.92 -3.74
N LEU A 297 16.09 19.49 -4.08
CA LEU A 297 17.10 20.34 -4.73
C LEU A 297 16.71 20.81 -6.14
N SER A 298 15.76 20.14 -6.79
CA SER A 298 15.19 20.59 -8.08
C SER A 298 14.57 21.98 -7.99
N ALA A 299 14.02 22.36 -6.83
CA ALA A 299 13.49 23.70 -6.59
C ALA A 299 14.61 24.77 -6.60
N LEU A 300 15.83 24.39 -6.24
CA LEU A 300 17.00 25.28 -6.20
C LEU A 300 17.71 25.38 -7.56
N HIS A 301 17.69 24.30 -8.36
CA HIS A 301 18.39 24.23 -9.64
C HIS A 301 17.88 25.26 -10.66
N ASP A 302 16.57 25.50 -10.72
CA ASP A 302 15.96 26.43 -11.69
C ASP A 302 15.90 27.89 -11.20
N THR A 303 16.53 28.19 -10.05
CA THR A 303 16.80 29.58 -9.63
C THR A 303 18.17 30.10 -10.09
N GLY A 304 18.88 29.30 -10.89
CA GLY A 304 20.11 29.72 -11.56
C GLY A 304 19.83 30.74 -12.66
N HIS A 305 20.38 31.94 -12.47
CA HIS A 305 20.57 32.98 -13.47
C HIS A 305 21.17 32.48 -14.79
#